data_AF-A0A0C2ZCR3-F1
#
_entry.id   AF-A0A0C2ZCR3-F1
#
_cell.length_a   1.000
_cell.length_b   1.000
_cell.length_c   1.000
_cell.angle_alpha   90.00
_cell.angle_beta   90.00
_cell.angle_gamma   90.00
#
_symmetry.space_group_name_H-M   'P 1'
#
loop_
_entity.id
_entity.type
_entity.pdbx_description
1 polymer ?
#
loop_
_entity_poly.entity_id
_entity_poly.type
_entity_poly.pdbx_seq_one_letter_code
_entity_poly.pdbx_strand_id
1 'polypeptide(L)'
;MKNLIIVVVLLVGAYFLVTKVVDGTKKLEDNNDMHTNYIKKKVEDKDKKYHKVDSLGQDVFVGTGLSLQEKKDIWSRSPLKDEMISKFPKFDLMYSFTRTRIEDSDLRRAVDKVVKGVETKFLSGSIDANEARYQLGLIE
;
A
#
# COMPACT_ATOMS: atom_id res chain seq x y z
N MET A 1 1.17 -36.59 -19.43
CA MET A 1 0.19 -35.80 -18.62
C MET A 1 0.84 -34.75 -17.72
N LYS A 2 1.96 -35.03 -17.01
CA LYS A 2 2.64 -34.03 -16.16
C LYS A 2 3.13 -32.76 -16.90
N ASN A 3 3.65 -32.90 -18.12
CA ASN A 3 4.15 -31.76 -18.89
C ASN A 3 3.04 -30.83 -19.41
N LEU A 4 1.80 -31.33 -19.53
CA LEU A 4 0.66 -30.55 -20.02
C LEU A 4 0.12 -29.61 -18.93
N ILE A 5 0.18 -30.06 -17.66
CA ILE A 5 -0.20 -29.25 -16.49
C ILE A 5 0.77 -28.07 -16.32
N ILE A 6 2.08 -28.27 -16.53
CA ILE A 6 3.09 -27.21 -16.42
C ILE A 6 2.87 -26.12 -17.48
N VAL A 7 2.53 -26.51 -18.71
CA VAL A 7 2.23 -25.56 -19.79
C VAL A 7 0.96 -24.76 -19.49
N VAL A 8 -0.08 -25.41 -18.95
CA VAL A 8 -1.33 -24.71 -18.56
C VAL A 8 -1.08 -23.74 -17.40
N VAL A 9 -0.28 -24.11 -16.40
CA VAL A 9 0.07 -23.22 -15.27
C VAL A 9 0.90 -22.03 -15.74
N LEU A 10 1.84 -22.22 -16.68
CA LEU A 10 2.61 -21.13 -17.28
C LEU A 10 1.74 -20.19 -18.11
N LEU A 11 0.78 -20.71 -18.88
CA LEU A 11 -0.13 -19.89 -19.69
C LEU A 11 -1.09 -19.07 -18.81
N VAL A 12 -1.60 -19.65 -17.72
CA VAL A 12 -2.44 -18.92 -16.76
C VAL A 12 -1.63 -17.85 -16.01
N GLY A 13 -0.39 -18.17 -15.61
CA GLY A 13 0.51 -17.20 -14.99
C GLY A 13 0.87 -16.03 -15.92
N ALA A 14 1.17 -16.32 -17.18
CA ALA A 14 1.46 -15.30 -18.20
C ALA A 14 0.24 -14.42 -18.51
N TYR A 15 -0.97 -14.98 -18.57
CA TYR A 15 -2.21 -14.21 -18.73
C TYR A 15 -2.45 -13.25 -17.57
N PHE A 16 -2.16 -13.68 -16.33
CA PHE A 16 -2.28 -12.81 -15.15
C PHE A 16 -1.25 -11.66 -15.17
N LEU A 17 -0.05 -11.90 -15.70
CA LEU A 17 0.97 -10.86 -15.87
C LEU A 17 0.57 -9.84 -16.96
N VAL A 18 0.07 -10.29 -18.11
CA VAL A 18 -0.32 -9.38 -19.21
C VAL A 18 -1.51 -8.50 -18.80
N THR A 19 -2.52 -9.05 -18.12
CA THR A 19 -3.68 -8.26 -17.65
C THR A 19 -3.27 -7.21 -16.61
N LYS A 20 -2.36 -7.54 -15.69
CA LYS A 20 -1.81 -6.58 -14.72
C LYS A 20 -0.91 -5.51 -15.36
N VAL A 21 -0.15 -5.86 -16.40
CA VAL A 21 0.67 -4.89 -17.16
C VAL A 21 -0.22 -3.92 -17.95
N VAL A 22 -1.30 -4.39 -18.57
CA VAL A 22 -2.26 -3.53 -19.31
C VAL A 22 -3.05 -2.58 -18.38
N ASP A 23 -3.37 -3.01 -17.16
CA ASP A 23 -3.91 -2.11 -16.13
C ASP A 23 -2.87 -1.10 -15.61
N GLY A 24 -1.58 -1.46 -15.65
CA GLY A 24 -0.46 -0.60 -15.30
C GLY A 24 -0.13 0.47 -16.35
N THR A 25 -0.33 0.18 -17.64
CA THR A 25 -0.01 1.11 -18.74
C THR A 25 -1.10 2.16 -19.01
N LYS A 26 -2.35 1.95 -18.55
CA LYS A 26 -3.38 3.02 -18.58
C LYS A 26 -3.08 4.22 -17.69
N LYS A 27 -2.05 4.14 -16.84
CA LYS A 27 -1.59 5.27 -16.00
C LYS A 27 -0.45 6.08 -16.61
N LEU A 28 -0.03 5.78 -17.84
CA LEU A 28 1.07 6.45 -18.51
C LEU A 28 0.63 6.98 -19.88
N GLU A 29 -0.23 8.01 -19.89
CA GLU A 29 -0.28 9.02 -20.95
C GLU A 29 -1.09 10.25 -20.48
N ASP A 30 -0.32 11.19 -19.93
CA ASP A 30 -0.38 12.65 -20.04
C ASP A 30 -1.68 13.40 -20.46
N ASN A 31 -1.90 14.56 -19.79
CA ASN A 31 -2.95 15.58 -19.96
C ASN A 31 -4.14 15.61 -18.96
N ASN A 32 -3.94 15.48 -17.64
CA ASN A 32 -4.98 15.90 -16.69
C ASN A 32 -4.49 16.30 -15.28
N ASP A 33 -3.31 16.91 -15.19
CA ASP A 33 -2.61 17.09 -13.91
C ASP A 33 -3.36 18.00 -12.91
N MET A 34 -4.09 19.03 -13.38
CA MET A 34 -4.90 19.86 -12.50
C MET A 34 -6.14 19.16 -11.96
N HIS A 35 -6.87 18.41 -12.79
CA HIS A 35 -8.10 17.76 -12.37
C HIS A 35 -7.81 16.57 -11.43
N THR A 36 -6.76 15.82 -11.73
CA THR A 36 -6.32 14.67 -10.93
C THR A 36 -5.82 15.13 -9.56
N ASN A 37 -5.00 16.18 -9.51
CA ASN A 37 -4.54 16.76 -8.24
C ASN A 37 -5.68 17.42 -7.45
N TYR A 38 -6.66 18.04 -8.12
CA TYR A 38 -7.84 18.58 -7.45
C TYR A 38 -8.71 17.48 -6.81
N ILE A 39 -8.96 16.40 -7.54
CA ILE A 39 -9.70 15.24 -7.01
C ILE A 39 -8.93 14.61 -5.87
N LYS A 40 -7.61 14.40 -6.02
CA LYS A 40 -6.75 13.84 -4.98
C LYS A 40 -6.80 14.70 -3.70
N LYS A 41 -6.64 16.02 -3.84
CA LYS A 41 -6.73 16.97 -2.72
C LYS A 41 -8.11 16.98 -2.06
N LYS A 42 -9.19 16.93 -2.85
CA LYS A 42 -10.57 16.87 -2.32
C LYS A 42 -10.85 15.57 -1.59
N VAL A 43 -10.26 14.46 -2.05
CA VAL A 43 -10.35 13.16 -1.39
C VAL A 43 -9.54 13.16 -0.10
N GLU A 44 -8.31 13.68 -0.11
CA GLU A 44 -7.48 13.87 1.08
C GLU A 44 -8.18 14.76 2.12
N ASP A 45 -8.80 15.86 1.70
CA ASP A 45 -9.56 16.76 2.58
C ASP A 45 -10.76 16.05 3.22
N LYS A 46 -11.45 15.16 2.49
CA LYS A 46 -12.54 14.34 3.04
C LYS A 46 -12.05 13.31 4.05
N ASP A 47 -10.80 12.91 3.98
CA ASP A 47 -10.20 11.91 4.86
C ASP A 47 -9.57 12.50 6.11
N LYS A 48 -9.34 13.82 6.15
CA LYS A 48 -8.83 14.52 7.34
C LYS A 48 -9.66 14.23 8.58
N LYS A 49 -10.98 14.03 8.47
CA LYS A 49 -11.83 13.66 9.61
C LYS A 49 -11.49 12.32 10.26
N TYR A 50 -10.77 11.45 9.54
CA TYR A 50 -10.30 10.16 10.05
C TYR A 50 -8.85 10.22 10.54
N HIS A 51 -8.28 11.42 10.56
CA HIS A 51 -6.96 11.71 11.10
C HIS A 51 -7.10 12.67 12.28
N LYS A 52 -6.17 12.59 13.22
CA LYS A 52 -6.00 13.56 14.31
C LYS A 52 -4.55 14.01 14.35
N VAL A 53 -4.28 15.11 15.01
CA VAL A 53 -2.91 15.54 15.28
C VAL A 53 -2.55 15.13 16.71
N ASP A 54 -1.42 14.46 16.90
CA ASP A 54 -0.93 14.10 18.23
C ASP A 54 -0.29 15.29 18.95
N SER A 55 0.18 15.07 20.20
CA SER A 55 0.82 16.12 21.00
C SER A 55 2.13 16.65 20.42
N LEU A 56 2.71 15.98 19.42
CA LEU A 56 3.94 16.36 18.73
C LEU A 56 3.65 17.03 17.37
N GLY A 57 2.38 17.30 17.05
CA GLY A 57 2.00 17.93 15.79
C GLY A 57 1.96 16.98 14.60
N GLN A 58 1.92 15.66 14.84
CA GLN A 58 2.00 14.67 13.78
C GLN A 58 0.62 14.04 13.48
N ASP A 59 0.28 13.83 12.20
CA ASP A 59 -0.98 13.19 11.74
C ASP A 59 -1.15 11.69 12.07
N VAL A 60 -2.10 11.31 12.91
CA VAL A 60 -2.40 9.93 13.29
C VAL A 60 -3.71 9.48 12.65
N PHE A 61 -3.72 8.29 12.04
CA PHE A 61 -4.94 7.67 11.53
C PHE A 61 -5.76 7.04 12.66
N VAL A 62 -7.04 7.42 12.75
CA VAL A 62 -7.98 6.97 13.80
C VAL A 62 -9.06 6.04 13.23
N GLY A 63 -9.64 6.38 12.07
CA GLY A 63 -10.56 5.48 11.34
C GLY A 63 -11.85 5.07 12.07
N THR A 64 -12.28 5.78 13.11
CA THR A 64 -13.47 5.43 13.90
C THR A 64 -14.73 5.38 13.03
N GLY A 65 -15.52 4.31 13.18
CA GLY A 65 -16.81 4.14 12.50
C GLY A 65 -16.70 3.65 11.05
N LEU A 66 -15.50 3.31 10.58
CA LEU A 66 -15.28 2.75 9.24
C LEU A 66 -15.18 1.23 9.27
N SER A 67 -15.60 0.59 8.19
CA SER A 67 -15.25 -0.80 7.89
C SER A 67 -13.75 -0.94 7.60
N LEU A 68 -13.19 -2.15 7.74
CA LEU A 68 -11.79 -2.39 7.43
C LEU A 68 -11.46 -2.05 5.97
N GLN A 69 -12.36 -2.32 5.02
CA GLN A 69 -12.14 -2.00 3.62
C GLN A 69 -12.00 -0.49 3.41
N GLU A 70 -12.89 0.31 4.00
CA GLU A 70 -12.81 1.78 3.91
C GLU A 70 -11.52 2.32 4.54
N LYS A 71 -11.07 1.73 5.66
CA LYS A 71 -9.80 2.09 6.30
C LYS A 71 -8.61 1.81 5.37
N LYS A 72 -8.59 0.64 4.71
CA LYS A 72 -7.57 0.29 3.71
C LYS A 72 -7.59 1.25 2.51
N ASP A 73 -8.79 1.58 2.03
CA ASP A 73 -8.96 2.51 0.92
C ASP A 73 -8.47 3.91 1.25
N ILE A 74 -8.67 4.40 2.48
CA ILE A 74 -8.13 5.70 2.93
C ILE A 74 -6.63 5.62 3.13
N TRP A 75 -6.14 4.55 3.75
CA TRP A 75 -4.71 4.35 3.94
C TRP A 75 -3.95 4.31 2.60
N SER A 76 -4.47 3.60 1.60
CA SER A 76 -3.85 3.43 0.29
C SER A 76 -3.57 4.75 -0.43
N ARG A 77 -4.32 5.80 -0.09
CA ARG A 77 -4.20 7.16 -0.62
C ARG A 77 -3.73 8.19 0.41
N SER A 78 -3.43 7.76 1.63
CA SER A 78 -2.98 8.64 2.71
C SER A 78 -1.48 8.97 2.57
N PRO A 79 -1.08 10.22 2.84
CA PRO A 79 0.34 10.58 2.95
C PRO A 79 1.11 9.74 4.00
N LEU A 80 0.41 9.22 5.02
CA LEU A 80 1.03 8.37 6.04
C LEU A 80 1.60 7.07 5.47
N LYS A 81 1.00 6.53 4.41
CA LYS A 81 1.52 5.36 3.71
C LYS A 81 2.85 5.68 3.05
N ASP A 82 2.92 6.80 2.34
CA ASP A 82 4.14 7.22 1.66
C ASP A 82 5.24 7.56 2.68
N GLU A 83 4.89 8.16 3.81
CA GLU A 83 5.81 8.41 4.91
C GLU A 83 6.33 7.10 5.54
N MET A 84 5.48 6.09 5.73
CA MET A 84 5.90 4.77 6.19
C MET A 84 6.89 4.13 5.19
N ILE A 85 6.56 4.14 3.90
CA ILE A 85 7.42 3.57 2.83
C ILE A 85 8.76 4.29 2.76
N SER A 86 8.80 5.60 3.06
CA SER A 86 10.06 6.37 3.12
C SER A 86 11.06 5.84 4.15
N LYS A 87 10.62 5.05 5.13
CA LYS A 87 11.51 4.44 6.15
C LYS A 87 12.20 3.17 5.65
N PHE A 88 11.75 2.58 4.54
CA PHE A 88 12.40 1.40 3.95
C PHE A 88 13.88 1.69 3.62
N PRO A 89 14.82 0.75 3.89
CA PRO A 89 14.63 -0.64 4.31
C PRO A 89 14.65 -0.86 5.84
N LYS A 90 14.46 0.18 6.66
CA LYS A 90 14.49 0.07 8.12
C LYS A 90 13.12 -0.39 8.65
N PHE A 91 12.90 -1.71 8.67
CA PHE A 91 11.62 -2.32 9.06
C PHE A 91 11.23 -2.04 10.52
N ASP A 92 12.21 -1.94 11.42
CA ASP A 92 12.02 -1.51 12.81
C ASP A 92 11.38 -0.11 12.91
N LEU A 93 11.82 0.83 12.05
CA LEU A 93 11.22 2.16 11.96
C LEU A 93 9.82 2.12 11.36
N MET A 94 9.57 1.22 10.41
CA MET A 94 8.23 1.04 9.85
C MET A 94 7.25 0.50 10.88
N TYR A 95 7.65 -0.50 11.69
CA TYR A 95 6.81 -0.98 12.79
C TYR A 95 6.60 0.06 13.88
N SER A 96 7.61 0.87 14.16
CA SER A 96 7.47 1.98 15.10
C SER A 96 6.48 3.02 14.54
N PHE A 97 6.55 3.30 13.24
CA PHE A 97 5.61 4.18 12.54
C PHE A 97 4.17 3.65 12.62
N THR A 98 3.91 2.38 12.30
CA THR A 98 2.54 1.86 12.34
C THR A 98 1.95 1.90 13.74
N ARG A 99 2.76 1.69 14.78
CA ARG A 99 2.33 1.77 16.18
C ARG A 99 1.99 3.18 16.65
N THR A 100 2.72 4.19 16.19
CA THR A 100 2.51 5.58 16.62
C THR A 100 1.54 6.34 15.74
N ARG A 101 1.46 6.00 14.44
CA ARG A 101 0.71 6.75 13.43
C ARG A 101 -0.60 6.09 13.02
N ILE A 102 -0.87 4.87 13.50
CA ILE A 102 -2.14 4.17 13.29
C ILE A 102 -2.70 3.74 14.65
N GLU A 103 -3.72 4.46 15.11
CA GLU A 103 -4.43 4.15 16.36
C GLU A 103 -5.40 2.97 16.17
N ASP A 104 -6.01 2.86 14.99
CA ASP A 104 -6.91 1.78 14.65
C ASP A 104 -6.21 0.41 14.61
N SER A 105 -6.59 -0.48 15.51
CA SER A 105 -5.89 -1.76 15.68
C SER A 105 -6.07 -2.74 14.52
N ASP A 106 -7.20 -2.67 13.80
CA ASP A 106 -7.50 -3.57 12.68
C ASP A 106 -6.68 -3.18 11.45
N LEU A 107 -6.69 -1.88 11.12
CA LEU A 107 -5.85 -1.36 10.06
C LEU A 107 -4.37 -1.58 10.39
N ARG A 108 -3.92 -1.26 11.62
CA ARG A 108 -2.53 -1.48 12.02
C ARG A 108 -2.10 -2.92 11.81
N ARG A 109 -2.93 -3.89 12.20
CA ARG A 109 -2.66 -5.32 11.98
C ARG A 109 -2.54 -5.66 10.49
N ALA A 110 -3.38 -5.08 9.64
CA ALA A 110 -3.31 -5.28 8.20
C ALA A 110 -2.01 -4.71 7.61
N VAL A 111 -1.63 -3.49 8.00
CA VAL A 111 -0.37 -2.87 7.57
C VAL A 111 0.83 -3.67 8.06
N ASP A 112 0.88 -4.05 9.33
CA ASP A 112 1.96 -4.83 9.93
C ASP A 112 2.15 -6.19 9.23
N LYS A 113 1.04 -6.82 8.79
CA LYS A 113 1.08 -8.07 8.01
C LYS A 113 1.78 -7.88 6.67
N VAL A 114 1.50 -6.78 5.97
CA VAL A 114 2.18 -6.42 4.71
C VAL A 114 3.66 -6.17 4.96
N VAL A 115 3.99 -5.34 5.95
CA VAL A 115 5.39 -5.03 6.32
C VAL A 115 6.16 -6.32 6.63
N LYS A 116 5.59 -7.23 7.42
CA LYS A 116 6.21 -8.53 7.76
C LYS A 116 6.41 -9.43 6.54
N GLY A 117 5.44 -9.46 5.64
CA GLY A 117 5.51 -10.23 4.40
C GLY A 117 6.64 -9.72 3.50
N VAL A 118 6.76 -8.41 3.34
CA VAL A 118 7.83 -7.78 2.56
C VAL A 118 9.19 -7.97 3.24
N GLU A 119 9.30 -7.76 4.55
CA GLU A 119 10.52 -7.97 5.33
C GLU A 119 11.08 -9.38 5.10
N THR A 120 10.22 -10.40 5.25
CA THR A 120 10.63 -11.80 5.07
C THR A 120 11.17 -12.05 3.66
N LYS A 121 10.45 -11.59 2.63
CA LYS A 121 10.87 -11.77 1.24
C LYS A 121 12.14 -11.00 0.91
N PHE A 122 12.27 -9.77 1.39
CA PHE A 122 13.42 -8.91 1.13
C PHE A 122 14.68 -9.45 1.82
N LEU A 123 14.59 -9.82 3.11
CA LEU A 123 15.72 -10.38 3.88
C LEU A 123 16.16 -11.75 3.35
N SER A 124 15.24 -12.53 2.78
CA SER A 124 15.59 -13.80 2.12
C SER A 124 16.20 -13.63 0.72
N GLY A 125 16.25 -12.40 0.18
CA GLY A 125 16.67 -12.13 -1.19
C GLY A 125 15.66 -12.56 -2.25
N SER A 126 14.42 -12.90 -1.87
CA SER A 126 13.36 -13.33 -2.80
C SER A 126 12.79 -12.19 -3.64
N ILE A 127 12.94 -10.94 -3.18
CA ILE A 127 12.53 -9.72 -3.89
C ILE A 127 13.61 -8.66 -3.76
N ASP A 128 13.71 -7.78 -4.75
CA ASP A 128 14.62 -6.63 -4.70
C ASP A 128 13.99 -5.41 -4.01
N ALA A 129 14.74 -4.31 -3.94
CA ALA A 129 14.30 -3.07 -3.28
C ALA A 129 13.12 -2.37 -3.99
N ASN A 130 13.00 -2.49 -5.31
CA ASN A 130 11.90 -1.88 -6.05
C ASN A 130 10.61 -2.66 -5.84
N GLU A 131 10.69 -3.98 -5.93
CA GLU A 131 9.58 -4.89 -5.66
C GLU A 131 9.12 -4.79 -4.20
N ALA A 132 10.05 -4.64 -3.25
CA ALA A 132 9.71 -4.42 -1.85
C ALA A 132 8.91 -3.11 -1.65
N ARG A 133 9.37 -1.99 -2.22
CA ARG A 133 8.64 -0.71 -2.14
C ARG A 133 7.27 -0.78 -2.79
N TYR A 134 7.16 -1.48 -3.92
CA TYR A 134 5.88 -1.70 -4.59
C TYR A 134 4.92 -2.50 -3.69
N GLN A 135 5.35 -3.64 -3.15
CA GLN A 135 4.52 -4.47 -2.27
C GLN A 135 4.12 -3.75 -0.98
N LEU A 136 4.98 -2.88 -0.41
CA LEU A 136 4.61 -2.07 0.76
C LEU A 136 3.49 -1.06 0.46
N GLY A 137 3.34 -0.66 -0.79
CA GLY A 137 2.24 0.19 -1.26
C GLY A 137 0.92 -0.55 -1.45
N LEU A 138 0.94 -1.88 -1.43
CA LEU A 138 -0.24 -2.73 -1.61
C LEU A 138 -0.77 -3.17 -0.25
N ILE A 139 -1.99 -2.75 0.06
CA ILE A 139 -2.76 -3.30 1.17
C ILE A 139 -4.02 -3.92 0.60
N GLU A 140 -4.05 -5.26 0.64
CA GLU A 140 -5.17 -6.11 0.27
C GLU A 140 -5.99 -6.49 1.51
#